data_AF-A0A7Y5Q7E0-F1
#
_entry.id   AF-A0A7Y5Q7E0-F1
#
_cell.length_a   1.000
_cell.length_b   1.000
_cell.length_c   1.000
_cell.angle_alpha   90.00
_cell.angle_beta   90.00
_cell.angle_gamma   90.00
#
_symmetry.space_group_name_H-M   'P 1'
#
loop_
_entity.id
_entity.type
_entity.pdbx_description
1 polymer ?
#
loop_
_entity_poly.entity_id
_entity_poly.type
_entity_poly.pdbx_seq_one_letter_code
_entity_poly.pdbx_strand_id
1 'polypeptide(L)'
;ALQGGERYQTFGLADSMGTVTGGRPGIEQPGEFQRVELQPETEALASGAPWLLTPRRARAQALDQPAYLGAVRSILAQNGLPQAKPRLTQVLRVDLEGDGREEVLLAAESPDFVKPSIEPNSYSLVALRRVVGNGVKTTLLAGEFHARAAEFAAPAGYQVAAVADLDGDDILEIVVRWAYYEGAGAGVFQLRGGQPKEVIASGMGA
;
A
#
# COMPACT_ATOMS: atom_id res chain seq x y z
N ALA A 1 -23.95 -13.11 -0.13
CA ALA A 1 -23.35 -13.36 1.20
C ALA A 1 -22.45 -14.57 1.07
N LEU A 2 -21.25 -14.51 1.65
CA LEU A 2 -20.27 -15.60 1.64
C LEU A 2 -20.79 -16.79 2.47
N GLN A 3 -20.64 -18.00 1.95
CA GLN A 3 -21.15 -19.27 2.49
C GLN A 3 -20.04 -20.19 3.02
N GLY A 4 -18.79 -19.90 2.69
CA GLY A 4 -17.64 -20.80 2.91
C GLY A 4 -17.52 -21.83 1.80
N GLY A 5 -16.28 -22.23 1.52
CA GLY A 5 -15.89 -23.10 0.41
C GLY A 5 -15.57 -22.35 -0.88
N GLU A 6 -15.73 -21.02 -0.92
CA GLU A 6 -15.33 -20.22 -2.07
C GLU A 6 -13.81 -20.25 -2.28
N ARG A 7 -13.40 -20.21 -3.55
CA ARG A 7 -12.00 -20.10 -3.92
C ARG A 7 -11.63 -18.63 -4.13
N TYR A 8 -10.47 -18.26 -3.61
CA TYR A 8 -9.91 -16.93 -3.74
C TYR A 8 -8.57 -17.04 -4.45
N GLN A 9 -8.32 -16.13 -5.38
CA GLN A 9 -7.00 -15.92 -5.95
C GLN A 9 -6.18 -15.13 -4.94
N THR A 10 -4.95 -15.58 -4.65
CA THR A 10 -4.03 -14.87 -3.79
C THR A 10 -3.03 -14.07 -4.60
N PHE A 11 -2.66 -12.91 -4.10
CA PHE A 11 -1.75 -11.99 -4.77
C PHE A 11 -1.00 -11.12 -3.75
N GLY A 12 0.16 -10.63 -4.18
CA GLY A 12 1.00 -9.74 -3.39
C GLY A 12 1.58 -8.63 -4.25
N LEU A 13 2.80 -8.19 -3.89
CA LEU A 13 3.40 -6.97 -4.42
C LEU A 13 3.52 -6.91 -5.96
N ALA A 14 3.81 -8.05 -6.58
CA ALA A 14 4.06 -8.12 -8.02
C ALA A 14 3.44 -9.36 -8.68
N ASP A 15 2.91 -10.30 -7.90
CA ASP A 15 2.67 -11.66 -8.37
C ASP A 15 1.35 -12.23 -7.86
N SER A 16 0.72 -13.03 -8.73
CA SER A 16 -0.24 -14.03 -8.30
C SER A 16 0.50 -15.11 -7.50
N MET A 17 -0.05 -15.47 -6.35
CA MET A 17 0.55 -16.40 -5.39
C MET A 17 -0.20 -17.73 -5.30
N GLY A 18 -1.21 -17.93 -6.14
CA GLY A 18 -2.00 -19.16 -6.22
C GLY A 18 -3.45 -18.96 -5.80
N THR A 19 -4.04 -19.98 -5.17
CA THR A 19 -5.42 -19.93 -4.70
C THR A 19 -5.56 -20.53 -3.32
N VAL A 20 -6.46 -19.96 -2.52
CA VAL A 20 -6.88 -20.47 -1.21
C VAL A 20 -8.39 -20.71 -1.21
N THR A 21 -8.87 -21.48 -0.23
CA THR A 21 -10.29 -21.69 0.03
C THR A 21 -10.68 -20.95 1.29
N GLY A 22 -11.74 -20.14 1.25
CA GLY A 22 -12.25 -19.44 2.42
C GLY A 22 -13.26 -20.27 3.20
N GLY A 23 -13.22 -20.20 4.52
CA GLY A 23 -14.22 -20.74 5.42
C GLY A 23 -15.48 -19.87 5.47
N ARG A 24 -16.43 -20.26 6.33
CA ARG A 24 -17.59 -19.41 6.63
C ARG A 24 -17.14 -18.11 7.30
N PRO A 25 -17.74 -16.96 6.98
CA PRO A 25 -17.49 -15.74 7.73
C PRO A 25 -17.84 -15.93 9.21
N GLY A 26 -16.92 -15.53 10.07
CA GLY A 26 -17.11 -15.42 11.51
C GLY A 26 -16.93 -13.99 11.98
N ILE A 27 -17.26 -13.75 13.25
CA ILE A 27 -16.93 -12.50 13.95
C ILE A 27 -15.73 -12.79 14.84
N GLU A 28 -14.70 -11.96 14.75
CA GLU A 28 -13.53 -12.03 15.64
C GLU A 28 -13.87 -11.45 17.01
N GLN A 29 -13.51 -12.16 18.08
CA GLN A 29 -13.77 -11.73 19.45
C GLN A 29 -12.47 -11.40 20.21
N PRO A 30 -12.46 -10.33 21.04
CA PRO A 30 -13.55 -9.36 21.23
C PRO A 30 -13.67 -8.39 20.05
N GLY A 31 -14.88 -8.12 19.55
CA GLY A 31 -15.09 -7.15 18.46
C GLY A 31 -16.30 -7.40 17.55
N GLU A 32 -16.38 -6.61 16.48
CA GLU A 32 -17.40 -6.69 15.41
C GLU A 32 -16.77 -6.97 14.02
N PHE A 33 -15.47 -7.28 13.98
CA PHE A 33 -14.73 -7.50 12.74
C PHE A 33 -15.10 -8.84 12.11
N GLN A 34 -15.37 -8.85 10.81
CA GLN A 34 -15.60 -10.07 10.06
C GLN A 34 -14.27 -10.72 9.71
N ARG A 35 -14.20 -12.04 9.92
CA ARG A 35 -13.05 -12.87 9.56
C ARG A 35 -13.49 -13.99 8.64
N VAL A 36 -12.67 -14.29 7.64
CA VAL A 36 -12.76 -15.50 6.83
C VAL A 36 -11.45 -16.25 7.00
N GLU A 37 -11.51 -17.48 7.53
CA GLU A 37 -10.32 -18.34 7.60
C GLU A 37 -9.94 -18.83 6.20
N LEU A 38 -8.67 -18.70 5.84
CA LEU A 38 -8.16 -19.14 4.52
C LEU A 38 -7.37 -20.43 4.67
N GLN A 39 -7.58 -21.37 3.75
CA GLN A 39 -6.86 -22.64 3.69
C GLN A 39 -6.18 -22.83 2.31
N PRO A 40 -4.84 -23.02 2.26
CA PRO A 40 -3.90 -22.87 3.37
C PRO A 40 -3.86 -21.44 3.92
N GLU A 41 -3.37 -21.29 5.15
CA GLU A 41 -3.11 -19.96 5.73
C GLU A 41 -2.10 -19.20 4.87
N THR A 42 -2.28 -17.89 4.77
CA THR A 42 -1.46 -17.03 3.93
C THR A 42 -1.45 -15.59 4.45
N GLU A 43 -0.33 -14.90 4.28
CA GLU A 43 -0.20 -13.45 4.50
C GLU A 43 -0.52 -12.63 3.23
N ALA A 44 -0.93 -13.30 2.15
CA ALA A 44 -1.28 -12.67 0.88
C ALA A 44 -2.68 -12.02 0.94
N LEU A 45 -2.92 -11.07 0.05
CA LEU A 45 -4.28 -10.60 -0.22
C LEU A 45 -5.03 -11.68 -1.01
N ALA A 46 -6.33 -11.79 -0.77
CA ALA A 46 -7.18 -12.80 -1.38
C ALA A 46 -8.43 -12.13 -1.99
N SER A 47 -8.77 -12.47 -3.23
CA SER A 47 -9.98 -11.98 -3.90
C SER A 47 -10.72 -13.11 -4.60
N GLY A 48 -12.04 -13.11 -4.46
CA GLY A 48 -12.95 -14.04 -5.13
C GLY A 48 -13.32 -13.62 -6.56
N ALA A 49 -12.65 -12.60 -7.10
CA ALA A 49 -12.87 -12.14 -8.47
C ALA A 49 -12.66 -13.27 -9.49
N PRO A 50 -13.50 -13.39 -10.52
CA PRO A 50 -13.36 -14.40 -11.57
C PRO A 50 -12.37 -14.02 -12.69
N TRP A 51 -11.83 -12.79 -12.70
CA TRP A 51 -10.88 -12.31 -13.69
C TRP A 51 -9.43 -12.37 -13.19
N LEU A 52 -8.47 -12.16 -14.10
CA LEU A 52 -7.05 -12.09 -13.75
C LEU A 52 -6.77 -10.78 -12.99
N LEU A 53 -6.38 -10.87 -11.72
CA LEU A 53 -6.15 -9.70 -10.87
C LEU A 53 -4.87 -8.93 -11.21
N THR A 54 -3.87 -9.58 -11.80
CA THR A 54 -2.56 -8.97 -12.08
C THR A 54 -2.21 -9.04 -13.57
N PRO A 55 -3.05 -8.46 -14.46
CA PRO A 55 -2.82 -8.53 -15.91
C PRO A 55 -1.54 -7.81 -16.34
N ARG A 56 -1.06 -6.84 -15.54
CA ARG A 56 0.19 -6.11 -15.74
C ARG A 56 1.06 -6.23 -14.48
N ARG A 57 2.26 -6.78 -14.63
CA ARG A 57 3.16 -7.09 -13.51
C ARG A 57 3.96 -5.88 -13.06
N ALA A 58 3.87 -5.55 -11.78
CA ALA A 58 4.76 -4.58 -11.15
C ALA A 58 6.20 -5.10 -11.10
N ARG A 59 7.17 -4.21 -11.32
CA ARG A 59 8.60 -4.56 -11.31
C ARG A 59 9.36 -3.71 -10.30
N ALA A 60 10.05 -4.38 -9.39
CA ALA A 60 10.94 -3.73 -8.44
C ALA A 60 12.06 -2.99 -9.18
N GLN A 61 12.51 -1.87 -8.60
CA GLN A 61 13.64 -1.09 -9.09
C GLN A 61 14.63 -0.81 -7.96
N ALA A 62 15.81 -0.29 -8.34
CA ALA A 62 16.81 0.14 -7.38
C ALA A 62 16.29 1.29 -6.49
N LEU A 63 16.61 1.22 -5.20
CA LEU A 63 16.16 2.13 -4.15
C LEU A 63 17.02 3.41 -4.02
N ASP A 64 18.13 3.50 -4.74
CA ASP A 64 19.11 4.59 -4.66
C ASP A 64 19.02 5.58 -5.82
N GLN A 65 17.99 5.46 -6.66
CA GLN A 65 17.81 6.33 -7.83
C GLN A 65 17.64 7.80 -7.42
N PRO A 66 18.53 8.71 -7.85
CA PRO A 66 18.50 10.11 -7.42
C PRO A 66 17.18 10.83 -7.70
N ALA A 67 16.52 10.51 -8.82
CA ALA A 67 15.24 11.09 -9.19
C ALA A 67 14.12 10.75 -8.18
N TYR A 68 14.10 9.53 -7.65
CA TYR A 68 13.09 9.08 -6.68
C TYR A 68 13.41 9.57 -5.27
N LEU A 69 14.68 9.57 -4.87
CA LEU A 69 15.11 10.20 -3.63
C LEU A 69 14.79 11.70 -3.61
N GLY A 70 14.95 12.39 -4.73
CA GLY A 70 14.56 13.80 -4.90
C GLY A 70 13.05 14.01 -4.79
N ALA A 71 12.24 13.10 -5.33
CA ALA A 71 10.78 13.14 -5.19
C ALA A 71 10.35 12.99 -3.73
N VAL A 72 10.90 12.00 -3.01
CA VAL A 72 10.64 11.81 -1.58
C VAL A 72 11.08 13.03 -0.78
N ARG A 73 12.28 13.56 -1.04
CA ARG A 73 12.76 14.80 -0.39
C ARG A 73 11.79 15.97 -0.56
N SER A 74 11.17 16.09 -1.73
CA SER A 74 10.18 17.13 -2.01
C SER A 74 8.91 16.93 -1.18
N ILE A 75 8.41 15.70 -1.06
CA ILE A 75 7.28 15.37 -0.17
C ILE A 75 7.62 15.69 1.28
N LEU A 76 8.82 15.28 1.75
CA LEU A 76 9.26 15.53 3.12
C LEU A 76 9.30 17.03 3.42
N ALA A 77 9.88 17.84 2.53
CA ALA A 77 9.91 19.29 2.71
C ALA A 77 8.50 19.91 2.74
N GLN A 78 7.59 19.46 1.86
CA GLN A 78 6.19 19.92 1.84
C GLN A 78 5.43 19.55 3.11
N ASN A 79 5.85 18.49 3.81
CA ASN A 79 5.26 18.02 5.07
C ASN A 79 6.09 18.42 6.31
N GLY A 80 6.87 19.50 6.22
CA GLY A 80 7.57 20.08 7.37
C GLY A 80 8.85 19.37 7.80
N LEU A 81 9.39 18.47 6.98
CA LEU A 81 10.62 17.71 7.24
C LEU A 81 11.74 18.00 6.22
N PRO A 82 12.14 19.27 5.98
CA PRO A 82 13.13 19.60 4.95
C PRO A 82 14.54 19.05 5.22
N GLN A 83 14.84 18.71 6.49
CA GLN A 83 16.14 18.16 6.90
C GLN A 83 16.15 16.62 6.95
N ALA A 84 14.99 15.97 6.83
CA ALA A 84 14.92 14.51 6.85
C ALA A 84 15.63 13.92 5.62
N LYS A 85 16.39 12.86 5.83
CA LYS A 85 17.08 12.14 4.75
C LYS A 85 16.10 11.16 4.11
N PRO A 86 15.84 11.23 2.79
CA PRO A 86 14.99 10.27 2.11
C PRO A 86 15.63 8.88 2.12
N ARG A 87 14.86 7.85 2.47
CA ARG A 87 15.22 6.43 2.48
C ARG A 87 14.06 5.66 1.87
N LEU A 88 14.25 5.22 0.63
CA LEU A 88 13.27 4.40 -0.09
C LEU A 88 13.33 2.97 0.44
N THR A 89 12.16 2.36 0.65
CA THR A 89 12.00 0.96 1.04
C THR A 89 11.36 0.14 -0.08
N GLN A 90 10.57 0.77 -0.96
CA GLN A 90 10.04 0.15 -2.17
C GLN A 90 10.06 1.14 -3.33
N VAL A 91 10.42 0.65 -4.52
CA VAL A 91 10.23 1.33 -5.79
C VAL A 91 9.67 0.31 -6.77
N LEU A 92 8.44 0.52 -7.23
CA LEU A 92 7.77 -0.37 -8.17
C LEU A 92 7.40 0.40 -9.43
N ARG A 93 7.65 -0.18 -10.61
CA ARG A 93 7.12 0.31 -11.88
C ARG A 93 6.00 -0.59 -12.36
N VAL A 94 4.90 0.00 -12.79
CA VAL A 94 3.72 -0.72 -13.26
C VAL A 94 2.90 0.20 -14.17
N ASP A 95 2.35 -0.36 -15.25
CA ASP A 95 1.36 0.31 -16.08
C ASP A 95 -0.01 0.11 -15.41
N LEU A 96 -0.50 1.13 -14.70
CA LEU A 96 -1.74 1.02 -13.93
C LEU A 96 -2.96 1.08 -14.85
N GLU A 97 -2.93 1.93 -15.86
CA GLU A 97 -4.07 2.27 -16.72
C GLU A 97 -4.12 1.45 -18.03
N GLY A 98 -3.08 0.65 -18.32
CA GLY A 98 -3.01 -0.18 -19.53
C GLY A 98 -2.68 0.61 -20.80
N ASP A 99 -2.14 1.82 -20.68
CA ASP A 99 -1.82 2.70 -21.81
C ASP A 99 -0.37 2.53 -22.34
N GLY A 100 0.37 1.59 -21.76
CA GLY A 100 1.78 1.34 -22.05
C GLY A 100 2.76 2.29 -21.38
N ARG A 101 2.28 3.25 -20.57
CA ARG A 101 3.11 4.16 -19.77
C ARG A 101 3.12 3.70 -18.33
N GLU A 102 4.32 3.43 -17.82
CA GLU A 102 4.44 2.96 -16.45
C GLU A 102 4.48 4.12 -15.45
N GLU A 103 3.64 4.01 -14.43
CA GLU A 103 3.75 4.73 -13.19
C GLU A 103 4.83 4.15 -12.27
N VAL A 104 5.19 4.93 -11.26
CA VAL A 104 6.12 4.53 -10.21
C VAL A 104 5.47 4.68 -8.84
N LEU A 105 5.41 3.60 -8.08
CA LEU A 105 5.06 3.62 -6.65
C LEU A 105 6.34 3.71 -5.82
N LEU A 106 6.35 4.63 -4.86
CA LEU A 106 7.46 4.89 -3.96
C LEU A 106 6.97 4.66 -2.53
N ALA A 107 7.61 3.76 -1.78
CA ALA A 107 7.50 3.71 -0.33
C ALA A 107 8.81 4.18 0.29
N ALA A 108 8.71 4.98 1.35
CA ALA A 108 9.87 5.53 2.02
C ALA A 108 9.64 5.65 3.52
N GLU A 109 10.68 5.39 4.32
CA GLU A 109 10.57 5.29 5.77
C GLU A 109 11.90 5.53 6.48
N SER A 110 11.87 6.29 7.58
CA SER A 110 13.01 6.48 8.49
C SER A 110 12.55 6.97 9.88
N PRO A 111 12.93 6.32 11.00
CA PRO A 111 13.53 4.98 11.11
C PRO A 111 12.49 3.91 10.73
N ASP A 112 12.73 2.62 10.99
CA ASP A 112 11.68 1.58 10.83
C ASP A 112 10.58 1.78 11.91
N PHE A 113 9.30 1.90 11.52
CA PHE A 113 8.21 2.44 12.37
C PHE A 113 7.55 1.50 13.39
N VAL A 114 7.94 0.22 13.49
CA VAL A 114 7.28 -0.71 14.44
C VAL A 114 7.84 -0.51 15.86
N LYS A 115 7.57 0.66 16.45
CA LYS A 115 7.94 1.05 17.81
C LYS A 115 6.81 1.88 18.44
N PRO A 116 6.64 1.89 19.77
CA PRO A 116 5.60 2.67 20.42
C PRO A 116 5.85 4.19 20.42
N SER A 117 7.09 4.62 20.13
CA SER A 117 7.51 6.02 20.22
C SER A 117 8.01 6.55 18.87
N ILE A 118 7.86 7.86 18.69
CA ILE A 118 8.29 8.62 17.53
C ILE A 118 9.70 9.17 17.75
N GLU A 119 10.57 8.97 16.77
CA GLU A 119 11.86 9.66 16.67
C GLU A 119 11.70 11.02 15.95
N PRO A 120 12.48 12.05 16.29
CA PRO A 120 12.37 13.34 15.62
C PRO A 120 12.80 13.26 14.15
N ASN A 121 12.10 13.98 13.28
CA ASN A 121 12.26 13.94 11.82
C ASN A 121 12.02 12.55 11.22
N SER A 122 11.11 11.78 11.82
CA SER A 122 10.71 10.50 11.30
C SER A 122 9.53 10.60 10.33
N TYR A 123 9.43 9.65 9.43
CA TYR A 123 8.33 9.56 8.48
C TYR A 123 8.16 8.13 7.96
N SER A 124 6.95 7.82 7.51
CA SER A 124 6.66 6.65 6.69
C SER A 124 5.59 7.04 5.67
N LEU A 125 5.79 6.74 4.39
CA LEU A 125 4.89 7.19 3.33
C LEU A 125 4.86 6.26 2.13
N VAL A 126 3.75 6.32 1.40
CA VAL A 126 3.60 5.79 0.04
C VAL A 126 3.14 6.91 -0.90
N ALA A 127 3.78 7.02 -2.07
CA ALA A 127 3.46 8.01 -3.08
C ALA A 127 3.42 7.40 -4.49
N LEU A 128 2.57 7.98 -5.34
CA LEU A 128 2.44 7.65 -6.75
C LEU A 128 3.09 8.73 -7.60
N ARG A 129 4.03 8.35 -8.47
CA ARG A 129 4.71 9.23 -9.41
C ARG A 129 4.31 8.86 -10.84
N ARG A 130 3.87 9.87 -11.59
CA ARG A 130 3.29 9.71 -12.93
C ARG A 130 3.81 10.76 -13.90
N VAL A 131 3.87 10.42 -15.18
CA VAL A 131 4.07 11.40 -16.26
C VAL A 131 2.72 12.02 -16.61
N VAL A 132 2.61 13.35 -16.55
CA VAL A 132 1.38 14.07 -16.88
C VAL A 132 1.74 15.18 -17.88
N GLY A 133 1.28 15.02 -19.13
CA GLY A 133 1.72 15.88 -20.23
C GLY A 133 3.24 15.81 -20.43
N ASN A 134 3.91 16.95 -20.38
CA ASN A 134 5.38 17.06 -20.50
C ASN A 134 6.10 17.06 -19.14
N GLY A 135 5.36 16.85 -18.04
CA GLY A 135 5.89 16.92 -16.67
C GLY A 135 5.76 15.60 -15.92
N VAL A 136 6.30 15.59 -14.71
CA VAL A 136 6.16 14.48 -13.76
C VAL A 136 5.49 14.99 -12.50
N LYS A 137 4.40 14.33 -12.08
CA LYS A 137 3.69 14.62 -10.84
C LYS A 137 3.97 13.51 -9.84
N THR A 138 4.20 13.86 -8.58
CA THR A 138 4.24 12.90 -7.47
C THR A 138 3.15 13.27 -6.47
N THR A 139 2.26 12.33 -6.20
CA THR A 139 1.10 12.49 -5.32
C THR A 139 1.28 11.57 -4.12
N LEU A 140 1.19 12.11 -2.91
CA LEU A 140 1.15 11.32 -1.67
C LEU A 140 -0.15 10.50 -1.64
N LEU A 141 -0.06 9.20 -1.35
CA LEU A 141 -1.23 8.34 -1.16
C LEU A 141 -1.58 8.24 0.33
N ALA A 142 -0.58 7.88 1.13
CA ALA A 142 -0.71 7.76 2.58
C ALA A 142 0.65 8.05 3.23
N GLY A 143 0.65 8.51 4.48
CA GLY A 143 1.88 8.65 5.24
C GLY A 143 1.71 9.45 6.52
N GLU A 144 2.70 9.29 7.39
CA GLU A 144 2.89 10.05 8.62
C GLU A 144 4.22 10.80 8.59
N PHE A 145 4.23 11.99 9.20
CA PHE A 145 5.37 12.90 9.22
C PHE A 145 5.52 13.52 10.59
N HIS A 146 6.66 13.29 11.23
CA HIS A 146 6.87 13.64 12.63
C HIS A 146 8.12 14.49 12.81
N ALA A 147 7.93 15.79 12.98
CA ALA A 147 9.04 16.74 13.19
C ALA A 147 9.66 16.64 14.60
N ARG A 148 8.89 16.16 15.58
CA ARG A 148 9.29 16.10 17.00
C ARG A 148 9.13 14.68 17.52
N ALA A 149 9.95 14.34 18.50
CA ALA A 149 9.81 13.08 19.22
C ALA A 149 8.52 13.08 20.06
N ALA A 150 7.94 11.91 20.26
CA ALA A 150 6.83 11.69 21.16
C ALA A 150 6.87 10.24 21.69
N GLU A 151 6.57 10.06 22.98
CA GLU A 151 6.44 8.73 23.57
C GLU A 151 5.00 8.24 23.49
N PHE A 152 4.82 6.93 23.34
CA PHE A 152 3.50 6.28 23.29
C PHE A 152 2.55 6.90 22.24
N ALA A 153 3.10 7.22 21.07
CA ALA A 153 2.40 7.92 19.99
C ALA A 153 1.98 7.00 18.84
N ALA A 154 2.31 5.70 18.93
CA ALA A 154 1.80 4.66 18.05
C ALA A 154 1.96 4.93 16.54
N PRO A 155 3.13 5.39 16.06
CA PRO A 155 3.24 5.84 14.68
C PRO A 155 3.11 4.67 13.69
N ALA A 156 2.46 4.91 12.56
CA ALA A 156 2.22 3.88 11.55
C ALA A 156 3.29 3.86 10.45
N GLY A 157 3.73 2.65 10.10
CA GLY A 157 4.53 2.37 8.91
C GLY A 157 3.64 2.07 7.71
N TYR A 158 3.96 2.63 6.54
CA TYR A 158 3.19 2.46 5.30
C TYR A 158 4.01 1.76 4.22
N GLN A 159 3.41 0.79 3.54
CA GLN A 159 4.03 0.05 2.44
C GLN A 159 3.01 -0.28 1.35
N VAL A 160 3.47 -0.43 0.11
CA VAL A 160 2.65 -1.04 -0.94
C VAL A 160 2.55 -2.53 -0.64
N ALA A 161 1.33 -3.04 -0.54
CA ALA A 161 1.05 -4.46 -0.32
C ALA A 161 0.83 -5.19 -1.66
N ALA A 162 0.11 -4.56 -2.59
CA ALA A 162 -0.18 -5.12 -3.91
C ALA A 162 -0.60 -4.04 -4.90
N VAL A 163 -0.59 -4.43 -6.17
CA VAL A 163 -1.21 -3.70 -7.27
C VAL A 163 -2.04 -4.72 -8.07
N ALA A 164 -3.35 -4.49 -8.20
CA ALA A 164 -4.27 -5.46 -8.80
C ALA A 164 -5.55 -4.80 -9.31
N ASP A 165 -6.18 -5.39 -10.33
CA ASP A 165 -7.52 -5.06 -10.84
C ASP A 165 -8.57 -5.66 -9.90
N LEU A 166 -9.06 -4.87 -8.93
CA LEU A 166 -9.93 -5.34 -7.87
C LEU A 166 -11.42 -5.18 -8.20
N ASP A 167 -11.76 -4.34 -9.17
CA ASP A 167 -13.15 -4.10 -9.58
C ASP A 167 -13.50 -4.57 -11.01
N GLY A 168 -12.50 -5.04 -11.77
CA GLY A 168 -12.67 -5.68 -13.08
C GLY A 168 -12.74 -4.69 -14.24
N ASP A 169 -12.30 -3.44 -14.06
CA ASP A 169 -12.31 -2.40 -15.08
C ASP A 169 -11.02 -2.34 -15.93
N ASP A 170 -10.08 -3.26 -15.70
CA ASP A 170 -8.75 -3.32 -16.31
C ASP A 170 -7.90 -2.09 -16.03
N ILE A 171 -8.16 -1.35 -14.94
CA ILE A 171 -7.27 -0.38 -14.29
C ILE A 171 -6.83 -0.99 -12.97
N LEU A 172 -5.53 -0.91 -12.63
CA LEU A 172 -5.04 -1.52 -11.40
C LEU A 172 -5.19 -0.57 -10.21
N GLU A 173 -5.81 -1.05 -9.14
CA GLU A 173 -5.80 -0.44 -7.82
C GLU A 173 -4.46 -0.64 -7.11
N ILE A 174 -4.13 0.29 -6.23
CA ILE A 174 -2.96 0.24 -5.36
C ILE A 174 -3.43 -0.08 -3.94
N VAL A 175 -2.96 -1.18 -3.38
CA VAL A 175 -3.22 -1.53 -1.97
C VAL A 175 -2.06 -1.05 -1.12
N VAL A 176 -2.34 -0.11 -0.22
CA VAL A 176 -1.38 0.40 0.76
C VAL A 176 -1.71 -0.22 2.11
N ARG A 177 -0.77 -1.00 2.66
CA ARG A 177 -0.88 -1.48 4.04
C ARG A 177 -0.29 -0.47 5.00
N TRP A 178 -0.85 -0.42 6.19
CA TRP A 178 -0.29 0.30 7.32
C TRP A 178 -0.25 -0.61 8.54
N ALA A 179 0.74 -0.41 9.41
CA ALA A 179 0.85 -1.10 10.68
C ALA A 179 1.50 -0.19 11.72
N TYR A 180 1.00 -0.25 12.95
CA TYR A 180 1.63 0.32 14.14
C TYR A 180 1.77 -0.77 15.20
N TYR A 181 2.31 -0.43 16.38
CA TYR A 181 2.67 -1.44 17.39
C TYR A 181 1.50 -2.30 17.90
N GLU A 182 0.26 -1.83 17.76
CA GLU A 182 -0.94 -2.43 18.32
C GLU A 182 -2.02 -2.74 17.27
N GLY A 183 -1.73 -2.52 15.99
CA GLY A 183 -2.73 -2.68 14.95
C GLY A 183 -2.19 -2.60 13.53
N ALA A 184 -3.01 -3.03 12.59
CA ALA A 184 -2.69 -3.00 11.17
C ALA A 184 -3.95 -2.88 10.33
N GLY A 185 -3.77 -2.47 9.08
CA GLY A 185 -4.83 -2.38 8.11
C GLY A 185 -4.32 -2.13 6.70
N ALA A 186 -5.25 -1.88 5.80
CA ALA A 186 -4.96 -1.52 4.42
C ALA A 186 -6.02 -0.56 3.87
N GLY A 187 -5.57 0.34 2.99
CA GLY A 187 -6.38 1.18 2.13
C GLY A 187 -6.16 0.81 0.67
N VAL A 188 -7.20 0.93 -0.15
CA VAL A 188 -7.16 0.68 -1.59
C VAL A 188 -7.40 1.98 -2.32
N PHE A 189 -6.51 2.30 -3.24
CA PHE A 189 -6.54 3.51 -4.05
C PHE A 189 -6.83 3.16 -5.52
N GLN A 190 -7.89 3.74 -6.06
CA GLN A 190 -8.25 3.64 -7.48
C GLN A 190 -7.82 4.91 -8.22
N LEU A 191 -7.38 4.78 -9.46
CA LEU A 191 -7.15 5.92 -10.34
C LEU A 191 -8.46 6.39 -10.98
N ARG A 192 -8.91 7.59 -10.63
CA ARG A 192 -10.08 8.23 -11.22
C ARG A 192 -9.68 9.51 -11.94
N GLY A 193 -9.81 9.52 -13.27
CA GLY A 193 -9.38 10.67 -14.09
C GLY A 193 -7.91 11.02 -13.87
N GLY A 194 -7.06 10.00 -13.69
CA GLY A 194 -5.64 10.15 -13.45
C GLY A 194 -5.24 10.56 -12.02
N GLN A 195 -6.21 10.73 -11.10
CA GLN A 195 -5.93 11.03 -9.69
C GLN A 195 -6.20 9.79 -8.82
N PRO A 196 -5.29 9.41 -7.92
CA PRO A 196 -5.55 8.35 -6.96
C PRO A 196 -6.59 8.81 -5.93
N LYS A 197 -7.58 7.96 -5.66
CA LYS A 197 -8.60 8.16 -4.64
C LYS A 197 -8.74 6.89 -3.81
N GLU A 198 -8.71 7.02 -2.49
CA GLU A 198 -9.03 5.91 -1.60
C GLU A 198 -10.52 5.54 -1.73
N VAL A 199 -10.79 4.27 -1.98
CA VAL A 199 -12.16 3.74 -2.26
C VAL A 199 -12.64 2.75 -1.20
N ILE A 200 -11.72 2.07 -0.53
CA ILE A 200 -12.01 1.20 0.60
C ILE A 200 -10.82 1.20 1.55
N ALA A 201 -11.10 1.12 2.86
CA ALA A 201 -10.10 0.96 3.89
C ALA A 201 -10.65 0.03 4.97
N SER A 202 -9.77 -0.76 5.58
CA SER A 202 -10.08 -1.61 6.73
C SER A 202 -8.85 -1.73 7.62
N GLY A 203 -9.06 -1.97 8.91
CA GLY A 203 -7.99 -2.22 9.86
C GLY A 203 -8.54 -2.59 11.21
N MET A 204 -7.65 -3.10 12.05
CA MET A 204 -7.93 -3.47 13.43
C MET A 204 -6.74 -3.07 14.31
N GLY A 205 -7.01 -2.82 15.59
CA GLY A 205 -6.01 -2.51 16.59
C GLY A 205 -6.53 -2.70 18.00
N ALA A 206 -5.62 -2.73 18.97
CA ALA A 206 -5.92 -2.86 20.39
C ALA A 206 -6.66 -1.65 20.99
#